data_AF-A0A2T0FEK2-F1
#
_entry.id   AF-A0A2T0FEK2-F1
#
_cell.length_a   1.000
_cell.length_b   1.000
_cell.length_c   1.000
_cell.angle_alpha   90.00
_cell.angle_beta   90.00
_cell.angle_gamma   90.00
#
_symmetry.space_group_name_H-M   'P 1'
#
loop_
_entity.id
_entity.type
_entity.pdbx_description
1 polymer ?
#
loop_
_entity_poly.entity_id
_entity_poly.type
_entity_poly.pdbx_seq_one_letter_code
_entity_poly.pdbx_strand_id
1 'polypeptide(L)'
;MMSMRSLRPLTVAGGRKALQQRSVMGVAAQASRFYSTQDPKAKAQSIIDALPGNSVLSKSGILATGFAAATYAVANSLYVVNAETVLLTCFFGFIAVVSKTAAPGYKVWAEGHVNHIKNTLNKAREDHVVAVQNRIDNVEKHGDVVSTTKDLFAISKQTVELEAKAFELKQQVDLAKEAKEVLDSWVRWEAQIRAREQSDLYAAVIAKVDKALESDKFQKDNLNQAVAEIERLFKKN
;
A
#
# COMPACT_ATOMS: atom_id res chain seq x y z
N MET A 1 56.09 -2.53 12.49
CA MET A 1 56.61 -3.90 12.27
C MET A 1 55.65 -4.58 11.31
N MET A 2 55.81 -4.52 9.98
CA MET A 2 56.92 -4.93 9.10
C MET A 2 57.12 -6.46 9.07
N SER A 3 57.21 -6.97 7.83
CA SER A 3 57.50 -8.34 7.38
C SER A 3 56.32 -9.34 7.32
N MET A 4 56.14 -10.14 6.28
CA MET A 4 56.94 -10.36 5.07
C MET A 4 56.08 -11.06 4.00
N ARG A 5 56.29 -10.65 2.75
CA ARG A 5 55.78 -11.25 1.51
C ARG A 5 56.21 -12.72 1.39
N SER A 6 55.30 -13.61 1.01
CA SER A 6 55.64 -14.91 0.42
C SER A 6 55.30 -14.90 -1.08
N LEU A 7 56.34 -15.10 -1.88
CA LEU A 7 56.32 -15.21 -3.33
C LEU A 7 55.84 -16.62 -3.72
N ARG A 8 54.84 -16.72 -4.61
CA ARG A 8 54.48 -17.99 -5.27
C ARG A 8 55.09 -18.03 -6.67
N PRO A 9 55.72 -19.15 -7.08
CA PRO A 9 56.41 -19.25 -8.36
C PRO A 9 55.44 -19.43 -9.53
N LEU A 10 55.82 -18.81 -10.65
CA LEU A 10 55.14 -18.81 -11.93
C LEU A 10 55.60 -20.04 -12.72
N THR A 11 54.77 -21.06 -12.86
CA THR A 11 55.06 -22.21 -13.74
C THR A 11 54.48 -21.94 -15.13
N VAL A 12 55.37 -21.67 -16.08
CA VAL A 12 55.11 -21.66 -17.52
C VAL A 12 55.06 -23.10 -18.01
N ALA A 13 53.86 -23.58 -18.36
CA ALA A 13 53.68 -24.84 -19.10
C ALA A 13 53.35 -24.52 -20.55
N GLY A 14 54.29 -24.78 -21.44
CA GLY A 14 54.16 -24.64 -22.88
C GLY A 14 53.14 -25.62 -23.46
N GLY A 15 51.98 -25.10 -23.86
CA GLY A 15 51.01 -25.80 -24.70
C GLY A 15 51.27 -25.51 -26.18
N ARG A 16 51.70 -26.53 -26.90
CA ARG A 16 51.95 -26.53 -28.35
C ARG A 16 50.72 -26.03 -29.12
N LYS A 17 50.87 -24.98 -29.92
CA LYS A 17 49.87 -24.56 -30.92
C LYS A 17 49.75 -25.67 -31.97
N ALA A 18 48.64 -26.41 -31.95
CA ALA A 18 48.26 -27.26 -33.06
C ALA A 18 47.90 -26.37 -34.25
N LEU A 19 48.64 -26.50 -35.35
CA LEU A 19 48.32 -25.96 -36.66
C LEU A 19 47.00 -26.60 -37.12
N GLN A 20 45.90 -25.86 -36.99
CA GLN A 20 44.63 -26.27 -37.59
C GLN A 20 44.73 -26.08 -39.10
N GLN A 21 44.86 -27.21 -39.79
CA GLN A 21 44.85 -27.38 -41.23
C GLN A 21 43.59 -26.75 -41.82
N ARG A 22 43.77 -25.68 -42.58
CA ARG A 22 42.72 -24.98 -43.32
C ARG A 22 42.24 -25.90 -44.45
N SER A 23 41.10 -26.55 -44.26
CA SER A 23 40.41 -27.28 -45.31
C SER A 23 39.98 -26.30 -46.40
N VAL A 24 40.60 -26.41 -47.58
CA VAL A 24 40.11 -25.80 -48.81
C VAL A 24 38.80 -26.50 -49.15
N MET A 25 37.67 -25.91 -48.78
CA MET A 25 36.37 -26.36 -49.28
C MET A 25 36.33 -26.04 -50.77
N GLY A 26 36.35 -27.08 -51.60
CA GLY A 26 35.98 -26.96 -53.01
C GLY A 26 34.60 -26.34 -53.11
N VAL A 27 34.47 -25.29 -53.91
CA VAL A 27 33.18 -24.77 -54.34
C VAL A 27 32.58 -25.81 -55.26
N ALA A 28 31.88 -26.78 -54.68
CA ALA A 28 30.93 -27.57 -55.43
C ALA A 28 29.87 -26.59 -55.92
N ALA A 29 29.80 -26.39 -57.24
CA ALA A 29 28.66 -25.76 -57.87
C ALA A 29 27.42 -26.62 -57.55
N GLN A 30 26.76 -26.33 -56.44
CA GLN A 30 25.43 -26.83 -56.16
C GLN A 30 24.52 -26.14 -57.18
N ALA A 31 24.30 -26.82 -58.31
CA ALA A 31 23.10 -26.61 -59.10
C ALA A 31 21.93 -26.90 -58.17
N SER A 32 21.38 -25.85 -57.57
CA SER A 32 20.12 -25.88 -56.83
C SER A 32 19.02 -26.27 -57.81
N ARG A 33 18.83 -27.57 -57.97
CA ARG A 33 17.59 -28.09 -58.55
C ARG A 33 16.48 -27.66 -57.60
N PHE A 34 15.72 -26.64 -57.98
CA PHE A 34 14.46 -26.29 -57.33
C PHE A 34 13.45 -27.42 -57.58
N TYR A 35 13.63 -28.57 -56.92
CA TYR A 35 12.59 -29.57 -56.80
C TYR A 35 11.55 -29.03 -55.83
N SER A 36 10.50 -28.44 -56.40
CA SER A 36 9.24 -28.18 -55.73
C SER A 36 8.65 -29.52 -55.26
N THR A 37 8.65 -29.79 -53.96
CA THR A 37 7.91 -30.90 -53.34
C THR A 37 6.42 -30.59 -53.11
N GLN A 38 5.90 -29.52 -53.72
CA GLN A 38 4.45 -29.24 -53.72
C GLN A 38 3.80 -29.81 -54.99
N ASP A 39 2.62 -30.40 -54.82
CA ASP A 39 1.79 -30.88 -55.94
C ASP A 39 1.62 -29.73 -56.96
N PRO A 40 2.04 -29.92 -58.22
CA PRO A 40 1.92 -28.89 -59.26
C PRO A 40 0.52 -28.29 -59.37
N LYS A 41 -0.52 -29.09 -59.10
CA LYS A 41 -1.91 -28.63 -59.07
C LYS A 41 -2.17 -27.60 -57.97
N ALA A 42 -1.66 -27.85 -56.77
CA ALA A 42 -1.83 -26.96 -55.62
C ALA A 42 -1.11 -25.61 -55.83
N LYS A 43 0.09 -25.63 -56.43
CA LYS A 43 0.80 -24.38 -56.78
C LYS A 43 0.09 -23.58 -57.87
N ALA A 44 -0.37 -24.24 -58.92
CA ALA A 44 -1.11 -23.57 -59.99
C ALA A 44 -2.39 -22.92 -59.46
N GLN A 45 -3.11 -23.60 -58.56
CA GLN A 45 -4.27 -23.04 -57.86
C GLN A 45 -3.89 -21.81 -57.02
N SER A 46 -2.78 -21.87 -56.26
CA SER A 46 -2.33 -20.69 -55.47
C SER A 46 -1.99 -19.47 -56.32
N ILE A 47 -1.50 -19.66 -57.55
CA ILE A 47 -1.21 -18.57 -58.51
C ILE A 47 -2.52 -17.98 -59.04
N ILE A 48 -3.49 -18.84 -59.38
CA ILE A 48 -4.82 -18.42 -59.84
C ILE A 48 -5.54 -17.65 -58.73
N ASP A 49 -5.46 -18.13 -57.48
CA ASP A 49 -6.12 -17.53 -56.33
C ASP A 49 -5.53 -16.17 -55.94
N ALA A 50 -4.22 -15.98 -56.10
CA ALA A 50 -3.53 -14.71 -55.84
C ALA A 50 -3.91 -13.57 -56.79
N LEU A 51 -4.56 -13.86 -57.93
CA LEU A 51 -5.00 -12.84 -58.87
C LEU A 51 -6.25 -12.10 -58.37
N PRO A 52 -6.32 -10.78 -58.59
CA PRO A 52 -7.50 -10.00 -58.22
C PRO A 52 -8.72 -10.47 -59.03
N GLY A 53 -9.83 -10.75 -58.34
CA GLY A 53 -11.07 -11.21 -58.96
C GLY A 53 -11.78 -12.26 -58.09
N ASN A 54 -13.11 -12.23 -58.07
CA ASN A 54 -13.93 -13.12 -57.24
C ASN A 54 -14.52 -14.32 -58.03
N SER A 55 -14.19 -14.47 -59.32
CA SER A 55 -14.71 -15.56 -60.17
C SER A 55 -13.59 -16.29 -60.90
N VAL A 56 -13.73 -17.61 -61.04
CA VAL A 56 -12.75 -18.49 -61.71
C VAL A 56 -12.54 -18.06 -63.16
N LEU A 57 -13.63 -17.66 -63.85
CA LEU A 57 -13.59 -17.15 -65.21
C LEU A 57 -12.77 -15.85 -65.33
N SER A 58 -12.87 -14.95 -64.34
CA SER A 58 -12.10 -13.71 -64.34
C SER A 58 -10.62 -13.99 -64.06
N LYS A 59 -10.30 -14.87 -63.11
CA LYS A 59 -8.91 -15.25 -62.79
C LYS A 59 -8.21 -15.94 -63.96
N SER A 60 -8.88 -16.91 -64.61
CA SER A 60 -8.36 -17.55 -65.82
C SER A 60 -8.37 -16.61 -67.02
N GLY A 61 -9.36 -15.71 -67.10
CA GLY A 61 -9.49 -14.71 -68.15
C GLY A 61 -8.36 -13.69 -68.14
N ILE A 62 -7.91 -13.22 -66.96
CA ILE A 62 -6.77 -12.29 -66.85
C ILE A 62 -5.48 -12.95 -67.31
N LEU A 63 -5.21 -14.19 -66.91
CA LEU A 63 -4.02 -14.92 -67.37
C LEU A 63 -4.06 -15.20 -68.87
N ALA A 64 -5.19 -15.68 -69.37
CA ALA A 64 -5.37 -16.01 -70.78
C ALA A 64 -5.25 -14.76 -71.66
N THR A 65 -5.90 -13.66 -71.27
CA THR A 65 -5.81 -12.39 -72.02
C THR A 65 -4.44 -11.74 -71.89
N GLY A 66 -3.80 -11.77 -70.72
CA GLY A 66 -2.44 -11.27 -70.54
C GLY A 66 -1.42 -12.04 -71.39
N PHE A 67 -1.53 -13.37 -71.43
CA PHE A 67 -0.68 -14.22 -72.29
C PHE A 67 -0.96 -13.96 -73.77
N ALA A 68 -2.23 -13.91 -74.19
CA ALA A 68 -2.60 -13.60 -75.56
C ALA A 68 -2.06 -12.22 -75.99
N ALA A 69 -2.21 -11.19 -75.15
CA ALA A 69 -1.68 -9.86 -75.40
C ALA A 69 -0.14 -9.86 -75.50
N ALA A 70 0.56 -10.60 -74.63
CA ALA A 70 2.01 -10.73 -74.69
C ALA A 70 2.47 -11.41 -75.99
N THR A 71 1.84 -12.52 -76.38
CA THR A 71 2.15 -13.21 -77.65
C THR A 71 1.85 -12.33 -78.86
N TYR A 72 0.76 -11.57 -78.83
CA TYR A 72 0.41 -10.61 -79.87
C TYR A 72 1.42 -9.46 -79.97
N ALA A 73 1.90 -8.94 -78.84
CA ALA A 73 2.92 -7.88 -78.81
C ALA A 73 4.25 -8.35 -79.39
N VAL A 74 4.64 -9.60 -79.13
CA VAL A 74 5.84 -10.21 -79.71
C VAL A 74 5.64 -10.49 -81.21
N ALA A 75 4.50 -11.08 -81.59
CA ALA A 75 4.21 -11.46 -82.96
C ALA A 75 4.15 -10.26 -83.93
N ASN A 76 3.62 -9.11 -83.47
CA ASN A 76 3.56 -7.87 -84.26
C ASN A 76 4.78 -6.96 -84.07
N SER A 77 5.82 -7.43 -83.37
CA SER A 77 7.02 -6.61 -83.06
C SER A 77 6.69 -5.27 -82.37
N LEU A 78 5.57 -5.22 -81.62
CA LEU A 78 5.17 -4.05 -80.83
C LEU A 78 6.19 -3.75 -79.72
N TYR A 79 6.91 -4.78 -79.26
CA TYR A 79 8.05 -4.67 -78.37
C TYR A 79 9.33 -5.08 -79.11
N VAL A 80 10.23 -4.12 -79.36
CA VAL A 80 11.52 -4.35 -80.01
C VAL A 80 12.60 -4.50 -78.94
N VAL A 81 13.33 -5.61 -78.99
CA VAL A 81 14.45 -5.87 -78.08
C VAL A 81 15.63 -4.98 -78.46
N ASN A 82 15.77 -3.87 -77.75
CA ASN A 82 16.87 -2.91 -77.88
C ASN A 82 17.75 -2.87 -76.61
N ALA A 83 18.85 -2.12 -76.64
CA ALA A 83 19.75 -1.91 -75.50
C ALA A 83 19.04 -1.47 -74.21
N GLU A 84 17.94 -0.71 -74.32
CA GLU A 84 17.13 -0.27 -73.18
C GLU A 84 16.42 -1.43 -72.45
N THR A 85 16.21 -2.56 -73.11
CA THR A 85 15.57 -3.75 -72.49
C THR A 85 16.47 -4.42 -71.46
N VAL A 86 17.80 -4.33 -71.64
CA VAL A 86 18.79 -4.76 -70.64
C VAL A 86 18.74 -3.84 -69.43
N LEU A 87 18.64 -2.52 -69.64
CA LEU A 87 18.50 -1.54 -68.56
C LEU A 87 17.21 -1.74 -67.76
N LEU A 88 16.09 -1.95 -68.46
CA LEU A 88 14.78 -2.23 -67.84
C LEU A 88 14.81 -3.54 -67.04
N THR A 89 15.45 -4.59 -67.55
CA THR A 89 15.59 -5.87 -66.84
C THR A 89 16.44 -5.71 -65.57
N CYS A 90 17.55 -4.99 -65.65
CA CYS A 90 18.38 -4.67 -64.49
C CYS A 90 17.63 -3.81 -63.46
N PHE A 91 16.82 -2.85 -63.91
CA PHE A 91 15.99 -2.01 -63.04
C PHE A 91 14.92 -2.81 -62.29
N PHE A 92 14.21 -3.72 -62.97
CA PHE A 92 13.26 -4.61 -62.29
C PHE A 92 13.95 -5.60 -61.36
N GLY A 93 15.12 -6.12 -61.74
CA GLY A 93 15.95 -6.94 -60.86
C GLY A 93 16.37 -6.19 -59.59
N PHE A 94 16.79 -4.92 -59.75
CA PHE A 94 17.12 -4.05 -58.63
C PHE A 94 15.92 -3.78 -57.73
N ILE A 95 14.76 -3.43 -58.29
CA ILE A 95 13.52 -3.23 -57.52
C ILE A 95 13.13 -4.50 -56.77
N ALA A 96 13.22 -5.68 -57.39
CA ALA A 96 12.90 -6.95 -56.75
C ALA A 96 13.81 -7.22 -55.53
N VAL A 97 15.10 -6.90 -55.64
CA VAL A 97 16.04 -7.03 -54.53
C VAL A 97 15.75 -6.00 -53.44
N VAL A 98 15.56 -4.72 -53.79
CA VAL A 98 15.28 -3.63 -52.85
C VAL A 98 13.95 -3.82 -52.13
N SER A 99 12.90 -4.21 -52.84
CA SER A 99 11.60 -4.52 -52.23
C SER A 99 11.72 -5.67 -51.23
N LYS A 100 12.57 -6.66 -51.48
CA LYS A 100 12.77 -7.77 -50.53
C LYS A 100 13.63 -7.40 -49.33
N THR A 101 14.62 -6.51 -49.48
CA THR A 101 15.60 -6.20 -48.42
C THR A 101 15.33 -4.89 -47.69
N ALA A 102 15.02 -3.81 -48.41
CA ALA A 102 14.82 -2.48 -47.85
C ALA A 102 13.39 -2.25 -47.34
N ALA A 103 12.37 -2.79 -48.02
CA ALA A 103 10.98 -2.62 -47.59
C ALA A 103 10.70 -3.15 -46.17
N PRO A 104 11.17 -4.34 -45.74
CA PRO A 104 10.96 -4.76 -44.35
C PRO A 104 11.71 -3.88 -43.35
N GLY A 105 12.91 -3.40 -43.69
CA GLY A 105 13.66 -2.48 -42.84
C GLY A 105 12.94 -1.14 -42.64
N TYR A 106 12.40 -0.56 -43.72
CA TYR A 106 11.61 0.66 -43.65
C TYR A 106 10.31 0.45 -42.87
N LYS A 107 9.63 -0.68 -43.07
CA LYS A 107 8.39 -1.01 -42.34
C LYS A 107 8.63 -1.05 -40.83
N VAL A 108 9.67 -1.74 -40.36
CA VAL A 108 10.01 -1.80 -38.93
C VAL A 108 10.35 -0.44 -38.37
N TRP A 109 11.12 0.38 -39.11
CA TRP A 109 11.43 1.75 -38.71
C TRP A 109 10.17 2.62 -38.61
N ALA A 110 9.29 2.56 -39.61
CA ALA A 110 8.04 3.32 -39.64
C ALA A 110 7.10 2.91 -38.51
N GLU A 111 6.94 1.60 -38.26
CA GLU A 111 6.15 1.09 -37.13
C GLU A 111 6.74 1.53 -35.79
N GLY A 112 8.07 1.49 -35.63
CA GLY A 112 8.76 1.97 -34.42
C GLY A 112 8.51 3.45 -34.17
N HIS A 113 8.60 4.29 -35.20
CA HIS A 113 8.34 5.73 -35.09
C HIS A 113 6.88 6.03 -34.73
N VAL A 114 5.93 5.36 -35.40
CA VAL A 114 4.50 5.50 -35.11
C VAL A 114 4.19 5.06 -33.68
N ASN A 115 4.76 3.94 -33.22
CA ASN A 115 4.56 3.45 -31.87
C ASN A 115 5.17 4.38 -30.82
N HIS A 116 6.33 4.97 -31.10
CA HIS A 116 6.93 5.97 -30.21
C HIS A 116 5.99 7.18 -30.02
N ILE A 117 5.47 7.75 -31.12
CA ILE A 117 4.54 8.88 -31.06
C ILE A 117 3.28 8.50 -30.28
N LYS A 118 2.68 7.34 -30.59
CA LYS A 118 1.49 6.85 -29.89
C LYS A 118 1.72 6.68 -28.39
N ASN A 119 2.84 6.07 -28.00
CA ASN A 119 3.17 5.83 -26.60
C ASN A 119 3.41 7.14 -25.85
N THR A 120 4.13 8.09 -26.45
CA THR A 120 4.34 9.42 -25.86
C THR A 120 3.02 10.15 -25.67
N LEU A 121 2.11 10.10 -26.65
CA LEU A 121 0.81 10.76 -26.55
C LEU A 121 -0.10 10.10 -25.50
N ASN A 122 -0.12 8.76 -25.44
CA ASN A 122 -0.89 8.03 -24.43
C ASN A 122 -0.36 8.29 -23.02
N LYS A 123 0.97 8.28 -22.85
CA LYS A 123 1.63 8.60 -21.58
C LYS A 123 1.35 10.03 -21.16
N ALA A 124 1.43 11.01 -22.07
CA ALA A 124 1.10 12.40 -21.76
C ALA A 124 -0.37 12.56 -21.31
N ARG A 125 -1.31 11.79 -21.86
CA ARG A 125 -2.71 11.77 -21.39
C ARG A 125 -2.83 11.21 -19.98
N GLU A 126 -2.18 10.10 -19.71
CA GLU A 126 -2.16 9.47 -18.38
C GLU A 126 -1.53 10.40 -17.34
N ASP A 127 -0.35 10.94 -17.62
CA ASP A 127 0.37 11.89 -16.77
C ASP A 127 -0.49 13.14 -16.48
N HIS A 128 -1.23 13.64 -17.47
CA HIS A 128 -2.15 14.77 -17.28
C HIS A 128 -3.34 14.41 -16.38
N VAL A 129 -3.94 13.23 -16.54
CA VAL A 129 -5.03 12.76 -15.66
C VAL A 129 -4.52 12.64 -14.23
N VAL A 130 -3.35 12.04 -14.02
CA VAL A 130 -2.72 11.93 -12.70
C VAL A 130 -2.42 13.30 -12.10
N ALA A 131 -1.87 14.23 -12.90
CA ALA A 131 -1.60 15.59 -12.44
C ALA A 131 -2.88 16.34 -12.04
N VAL A 132 -3.97 16.17 -12.79
CA VAL A 132 -5.28 16.75 -12.44
C VAL A 132 -5.83 16.11 -11.17
N GLN A 133 -5.75 14.79 -11.02
CA GLN A 133 -6.20 14.11 -9.81
C GLN A 133 -5.43 14.59 -8.57
N ASN A 134 -4.10 14.67 -8.66
CA ASN A 134 -3.27 15.20 -7.57
C ASN A 134 -3.65 16.64 -7.20
N ARG A 135 -4.05 17.46 -8.17
CA ARG A 135 -4.55 18.83 -7.91
C ARG A 135 -5.91 18.82 -7.24
N ILE A 136 -6.81 17.94 -7.63
CA ILE A 136 -8.12 17.75 -7.00
C ILE A 136 -7.93 17.33 -5.54
N ASP A 137 -7.14 16.29 -5.29
CA ASP A 137 -6.87 15.78 -3.93
C ASP A 137 -6.24 16.86 -3.04
N ASN A 138 -5.35 17.69 -3.61
CA ASN A 138 -4.76 18.82 -2.89
C ASN A 138 -5.80 19.90 -2.59
N VAL A 139 -6.67 20.26 -3.53
CA VAL A 139 -7.72 21.27 -3.28
C VAL A 139 -8.76 20.75 -2.30
N GLU A 140 -9.12 19.47 -2.36
CA GLU A 140 -10.05 18.83 -1.44
C GLU A 140 -9.58 18.92 0.01
N LYS A 141 -8.29 18.68 0.28
CA LYS A 141 -7.67 18.88 1.61
C LYS A 141 -7.80 20.31 2.12
N HIS A 142 -7.89 21.30 1.22
CA HIS A 142 -8.09 22.71 1.59
C HIS A 142 -9.56 23.11 1.64
N GLY A 143 -10.49 22.26 1.21
CA GLY A 143 -11.93 22.54 1.23
C GLY A 143 -12.50 22.65 2.65
N ASP A 144 -11.93 21.90 3.61
CA ASP A 144 -12.45 21.78 4.98
C ASP A 144 -11.85 22.80 5.98
N VAL A 145 -11.07 23.77 5.50
CA VAL A 145 -10.41 24.75 6.38
C VAL A 145 -11.40 25.70 7.06
N VAL A 146 -12.54 25.98 6.42
CA VAL A 146 -13.55 26.92 6.95
C VAL A 146 -14.32 26.28 8.12
N SER A 147 -14.73 25.03 7.98
CA SER A 147 -15.34 24.20 9.03
C SER A 147 -14.35 24.00 10.18
N THR A 148 -13.13 23.55 9.89
CA THR A 148 -12.09 23.37 10.92
C THR A 148 -11.83 24.66 11.70
N THR A 149 -11.81 25.82 11.03
CA THR A 149 -11.63 27.11 11.69
C THR A 149 -12.82 27.45 12.60
N LYS A 150 -14.05 27.24 12.14
CA LYS A 150 -15.26 27.42 12.97
C LYS A 150 -15.24 26.52 14.19
N ASP A 151 -14.84 25.27 14.02
CA ASP A 151 -14.73 24.29 15.11
C ASP A 151 -13.65 24.72 16.11
N LEU A 152 -12.51 25.26 15.65
CA LEU A 152 -11.46 25.78 16.53
C LEU A 152 -11.97 26.95 17.39
N PHE A 153 -12.76 27.86 16.81
CA PHE A 153 -13.41 28.94 17.57
C PHE A 153 -14.50 28.43 18.52
N ALA A 154 -15.28 27.42 18.11
CA ALA A 154 -16.28 26.80 18.95
C ALA A 154 -15.65 26.10 20.16
N ILE A 155 -14.55 25.36 19.96
CA ILE A 155 -13.78 24.70 21.02
C ILE A 155 -13.20 25.75 21.98
N SER A 156 -12.63 26.83 21.45
CA SER A 156 -12.10 27.93 22.27
C SER A 156 -13.19 28.54 23.16
N LYS A 157 -14.37 28.82 22.59
CA LYS A 157 -15.52 29.33 23.35
C LYS A 157 -16.04 28.34 24.40
N GLN A 158 -16.19 27.07 24.02
CA GLN A 158 -16.64 26.02 24.93
C GLN A 158 -15.65 25.80 26.08
N THR A 159 -14.35 25.92 25.82
CA THR A 159 -13.30 25.79 26.85
C THR A 159 -13.44 26.90 27.89
N VAL A 160 -13.59 28.16 27.46
CA VAL A 160 -13.79 29.29 28.38
C VAL A 160 -15.08 29.15 29.20
N GLU A 161 -16.19 28.71 28.57
CA GLU A 161 -17.45 28.48 29.28
C GLU A 161 -17.34 27.34 30.31
N LEU A 162 -16.63 26.26 29.99
CA LEU A 162 -16.40 25.15 30.90
C LEU A 162 -15.45 25.53 32.05
N GLU A 163 -14.40 26.30 31.77
CA GLU A 163 -13.49 26.82 32.80
C GLU A 163 -14.22 27.74 33.78
N ALA A 164 -15.09 28.63 33.29
CA ALA A 164 -15.89 29.51 34.13
C ALA A 164 -16.84 28.70 35.04
N LYS A 165 -17.57 27.72 34.50
CA LYS A 165 -18.44 26.84 35.28
C LYS A 165 -17.65 26.02 36.30
N ALA A 166 -16.52 25.45 35.90
CA ALA A 166 -15.66 24.70 36.80
C ALA A 166 -15.15 25.58 37.96
N PHE A 167 -14.84 26.84 37.69
CA PHE A 167 -14.42 27.80 38.72
C PHE A 167 -15.54 28.14 39.69
N GLU A 168 -16.76 28.37 39.20
CA GLU A 168 -17.93 28.62 40.05
C GLU A 168 -18.25 27.41 40.95
N LEU A 169 -18.31 26.21 40.38
CA LEU A 169 -18.52 24.98 41.15
C LEU A 169 -17.42 24.77 42.19
N LYS A 170 -16.16 25.07 41.84
CA LYS A 170 -15.04 24.97 42.78
C LYS A 170 -15.20 25.94 43.95
N GLN A 171 -15.58 27.19 43.70
CA GLN A 171 -15.85 28.16 44.77
C GLN A 171 -16.98 27.71 45.70
N GLN A 172 -18.07 27.14 45.14
CA GLN A 172 -19.18 26.61 45.95
C GLN A 172 -18.74 25.43 46.82
N VAL A 173 -17.94 24.51 46.27
CA VAL A 173 -17.42 23.35 47.01
C VAL A 173 -16.42 23.77 48.08
N ASP A 174 -15.53 24.72 47.79
CA ASP A 174 -14.56 25.23 48.75
C ASP A 174 -15.27 25.93 49.92
N LEU A 175 -16.28 26.76 49.66
CA LEU A 175 -17.09 27.40 50.70
C LEU A 175 -17.88 26.36 51.53
N ALA A 176 -18.49 25.38 50.88
CA ALA A 176 -19.21 24.31 51.57
C ALA A 176 -18.27 23.46 52.44
N LYS A 177 -17.03 23.25 51.99
CA LYS A 177 -15.98 22.55 52.74
C LYS A 177 -15.54 23.34 53.96
N GLU A 178 -15.27 24.64 53.83
CA GLU A 178 -14.93 25.50 54.96
C GLU A 178 -16.05 25.54 56.01
N ALA A 179 -17.31 25.69 55.57
CA ALA A 179 -18.46 25.67 56.47
C ALA A 179 -18.60 24.32 57.20
N LYS A 180 -18.36 23.20 56.50
CA LYS A 180 -18.35 21.87 57.10
C LYS A 180 -17.20 21.71 58.10
N GLU A 181 -15.99 22.15 57.77
CA GLU A 181 -14.83 22.08 58.67
C GLU A 181 -15.09 22.85 59.97
N VAL A 182 -15.71 24.04 59.87
CA VAL A 182 -16.16 24.79 61.06
C VAL A 182 -17.18 23.97 61.84
N LEU A 183 -18.24 23.46 61.21
CA LEU A 183 -19.26 22.67 61.90
C LEU A 183 -18.71 21.40 62.56
N ASP A 184 -17.85 20.65 61.87
CA ASP A 184 -17.17 19.47 62.40
C ASP A 184 -16.27 19.83 63.58
N SER A 185 -15.63 21.01 63.57
CA SER A 185 -14.85 21.50 64.71
C SER A 185 -15.72 21.78 65.95
N TRP A 186 -16.92 22.34 65.75
CA TRP A 186 -17.90 22.56 66.83
C TRP A 186 -18.43 21.24 67.39
N VAL A 187 -18.81 20.30 66.53
CA VAL A 187 -19.28 18.96 66.95
C VAL A 187 -18.18 18.23 67.73
N ARG A 188 -16.93 18.30 67.26
CA ARG A 188 -15.79 17.70 67.97
C ARG A 188 -15.57 18.34 69.34
N TRP A 189 -15.69 19.67 69.44
CA TRP A 189 -15.58 20.39 70.71
C TRP A 189 -16.70 20.00 71.67
N GLU A 190 -17.94 19.90 71.20
CA GLU A 190 -19.08 19.47 72.00
C GLU A 190 -18.93 18.03 72.49
N ALA A 191 -18.49 17.11 71.63
CA ALA A 191 -18.22 15.73 72.01
C ALA A 191 -17.11 15.64 73.08
N GLN A 192 -16.07 16.47 72.99
CA GLN A 192 -15.01 16.55 74.01
C GLN A 192 -15.53 17.07 75.34
N ILE A 193 -16.41 18.07 75.33
CA ILE A 193 -17.06 18.57 76.56
C ILE A 193 -17.93 17.49 77.18
N ARG A 194 -18.82 16.85 76.40
CA ARG A 194 -19.69 15.79 76.91
C ARG A 194 -18.89 14.63 77.50
N ALA A 195 -17.80 14.23 76.85
CA ALA A 195 -16.90 13.19 77.37
C ALA A 195 -16.22 13.61 78.68
N ARG A 196 -15.81 14.87 78.80
CA ARG A 196 -15.20 15.42 80.02
C ARG A 196 -16.20 15.50 81.17
N GLU A 197 -17.39 16.03 80.91
CA GLU A 197 -18.49 16.07 81.90
C GLU A 197 -18.86 14.66 82.37
N GLN A 198 -18.96 13.70 81.46
CA GLN A 198 -19.17 12.29 81.83
C GLN A 198 -18.03 11.78 82.71
N SER A 199 -16.76 12.03 82.36
CA SER A 199 -15.62 11.61 83.19
C SER A 199 -15.62 12.23 84.59
N ASP A 200 -15.98 13.52 84.70
CA ASP A 200 -16.08 14.24 85.97
C ASP A 200 -17.26 13.72 86.81
N LEU A 201 -18.40 13.44 86.17
CA LEU A 201 -19.57 12.81 86.82
C LEU A 201 -19.26 11.39 87.28
N TYR A 202 -18.58 10.57 86.47
CA TYR A 202 -18.15 9.23 86.85
C TYR A 202 -17.20 9.29 88.06
N ALA A 203 -16.20 10.18 88.03
CA ALA A 203 -15.29 10.38 89.16
C ALA A 203 -16.03 10.84 90.43
N ALA A 204 -16.99 11.76 90.31
CA ALA A 204 -17.80 12.23 91.42
C ALA A 204 -18.73 11.15 91.99
N VAL A 205 -19.31 10.29 91.15
CA VAL A 205 -20.15 9.16 91.57
C VAL A 205 -19.31 8.10 92.27
N ILE A 206 -18.16 7.72 91.70
CA ILE A 206 -17.22 6.76 92.33
C ILE A 206 -16.80 7.28 93.70
N ALA A 207 -16.36 8.54 93.81
CA ALA A 207 -15.97 9.14 95.08
C ALA A 207 -17.12 9.21 96.10
N LYS A 208 -18.37 9.38 95.67
CA LYS A 208 -19.55 9.32 96.56
C LYS A 208 -19.86 7.90 97.01
N VAL A 209 -19.73 6.90 96.13
CA VAL A 209 -19.92 5.48 96.46
C VAL A 209 -18.84 5.04 97.45
N ASP A 210 -17.57 5.33 97.20
CA ASP A 210 -16.47 4.99 98.11
C ASP A 210 -16.70 5.59 99.51
N LYS A 211 -17.10 6.86 99.61
CA LYS A 211 -17.47 7.49 100.88
C LYS A 211 -18.69 6.86 101.55
N ALA A 212 -19.66 6.36 100.78
CA ALA A 212 -20.84 5.67 101.33
C ALA A 212 -20.50 4.26 101.86
N LEU A 213 -19.58 3.55 101.20
CA LEU A 213 -19.07 2.23 101.62
C LEU A 213 -18.31 2.30 102.96
N GLU A 214 -17.64 3.42 103.23
CA GLU A 214 -16.96 3.67 104.51
C GLU A 214 -17.93 3.97 105.68
N SER A 215 -19.22 4.18 105.41
CA SER A 215 -20.20 4.48 106.46
C SER A 215 -20.62 3.23 107.26
N ASP A 216 -20.55 3.30 108.59
CA ASP A 216 -20.92 2.22 109.52
C ASP A 216 -22.38 1.75 109.35
N LYS A 217 -23.27 2.65 108.89
CA LYS A 217 -24.67 2.33 108.58
C LYS A 217 -24.78 1.38 107.38
N PHE A 218 -24.04 1.63 106.29
CA PHE A 218 -24.08 0.78 105.10
C PHE A 218 -23.50 -0.61 105.38
N GLN A 219 -22.42 -0.70 106.18
CA GLN A 219 -21.83 -1.98 106.58
C GLN A 219 -22.81 -2.84 107.39
N LYS A 220 -23.54 -2.22 108.34
CA LYS A 220 -24.58 -2.90 109.12
C LYS A 220 -25.78 -3.34 108.28
N ASP A 221 -26.26 -2.48 107.38
CA ASP A 221 -27.39 -2.79 106.49
C ASP A 221 -27.03 -3.91 105.50
N ASN A 222 -25.80 -3.91 104.96
CA ASN A 222 -25.31 -4.98 104.07
C ASN A 222 -25.13 -6.31 104.82
N LEU A 223 -24.61 -6.29 106.06
CA LEU A 223 -24.50 -7.49 106.88
C LEU A 223 -25.90 -8.10 107.15
N ASN A 224 -26.89 -7.25 107.46
CA ASN A 224 -28.27 -7.69 107.67
C ASN A 224 -28.92 -8.24 106.39
N GLN A 225 -28.68 -7.62 105.23
CA GLN A 225 -29.15 -8.14 103.94
C GLN A 225 -28.49 -9.46 103.55
N ALA A 226 -27.17 -9.60 103.74
CA ALA A 226 -26.45 -10.84 103.48
C ALA A 226 -26.96 -11.99 104.36
N VAL A 227 -27.21 -11.72 105.66
CA VAL A 227 -27.84 -12.70 106.55
C VAL A 227 -29.24 -13.06 106.07
N ALA A 228 -30.06 -12.08 105.66
CA ALA A 228 -31.40 -12.33 105.14
C ALA A 228 -31.42 -13.12 103.81
N GLU A 229 -30.46 -12.92 102.91
CA GLU A 229 -30.32 -13.70 101.68
C GLU A 229 -29.88 -15.13 101.95
N ILE A 230 -28.94 -15.33 102.88
CA ILE A 230 -28.54 -16.66 103.35
C ILE A 230 -29.75 -17.38 103.96
N GLU A 231 -30.52 -16.72 104.83
CA GLU A 231 -31.76 -17.28 105.39
C GLU A 231 -32.81 -17.63 104.33
N ARG A 232 -32.88 -16.88 103.22
CA ARG A 232 -33.76 -17.21 102.07
C ARG A 232 -33.26 -18.39 101.25
N LEU A 233 -31.94 -18.52 101.04
CA LEU A 233 -31.35 -19.67 100.36
C LEU A 233 -31.52 -20.96 101.18
N PHE A 234 -31.37 -20.88 102.50
CA PHE A 234 -31.62 -22.03 103.40
C PHE A 234 -33.09 -22.41 103.57
N LYS A 235 -34.03 -21.52 103.25
CA LYS A 235 -35.48 -21.83 103.21
C LYS A 235 -35.96 -22.41 101.87
N LYS A 236 -35.10 -22.40 100.84
CA LYS A 236 -35.44 -22.84 99.47
C LYS A 236 -34.77 -24.17 99.08
N ASN A 237 -33.86 -24.68 99.92
CA ASN A 237 -33.39 -26.06 99.95
C ASN A 237 -33.97 -26.78 101.18
#